data_AF-A0A088FNF4-F1
#
_entry.id   AF-A0A088FNF4-F1
#
_cell.length_a   1.000
_cell.length_b   1.000
_cell.length_c   1.000
_cell.angle_alpha   90.00
_cell.angle_beta   90.00
_cell.angle_gamma   90.00
#
_symmetry.space_group_name_H-M   'P 1'
#
loop_
_entity.id
_entity.type
_entity.pdbx_description
1 polymer ?
#
loop_
_entity_poly.entity_id
_entity_poly.type
_entity_poly.pdbx_seq_one_letter_code
_entity_poly.pdbx_strand_id
1 'polypeptide(L)'
;FDVKECQIRGVTFSAPLRVKLRLIIYEREAPEGTVKDIKEQEVYMGEIPLMTDNGTFVINGTERVIVSQLHRSPGVFFDSDKGKTHSSGKVLYNARIIPYRGSWLDFEFDPKDNLFVRIDRRRKLPATIILRALNYSTGQILDTFFDKVVYEIHDKKLQMELLPERLRGETASFDIEANGTVYVEKGRRITARHIRQLEKDGVAQIEVPVEYIIGKVVVKDYIDENTGEIIVPANMELTLDLLAKLSKAGHKRIETLFTNDLDHGAYMSETLRVDPTSDRLSALVEIYRMMRPGEPPTREAAENLFENLFFSEDRYDLSAVGRMKFNRSLLRKEIEGSGILSKDDIIEVMKKLIDIRNGKGEVDDIDHLGNRRIRSVGEMAENQFRVGLVR
;
A
#
# COMPACT_ATOMS: atom_id res chain seq x y z
N PHE A 1 39.72 3.17 -33.64
CA PHE A 1 40.56 4.37 -33.49
C PHE A 1 40.99 4.47 -32.05
N ASP A 2 42.21 4.94 -31.81
CA ASP A 2 42.62 5.29 -30.44
C ASP A 2 42.05 6.67 -30.02
N VAL A 3 42.28 7.06 -28.77
CA VAL A 3 41.76 8.31 -28.19
C VAL A 3 42.21 9.54 -29.01
N LYS A 4 43.48 9.60 -29.45
CA LYS A 4 44.04 10.76 -30.17
C LYS A 4 43.46 10.86 -31.57
N GLU A 5 43.32 9.73 -32.25
CA GLU A 5 42.68 9.66 -33.57
C GLU A 5 41.23 10.12 -33.51
N CYS A 6 40.47 9.71 -32.48
CA CYS A 6 39.09 10.14 -32.29
C CYS A 6 38.98 11.66 -32.07
N GLN A 7 39.88 12.24 -31.28
CA GLN A 7 39.93 13.69 -31.03
C GLN A 7 40.20 14.48 -32.32
N ILE A 8 41.21 14.09 -33.11
CA ILE A 8 41.59 14.78 -34.35
C ILE A 8 40.47 14.66 -35.40
N ARG A 9 39.85 13.48 -35.51
CA ARG A 9 38.82 13.20 -36.52
C ARG A 9 37.43 13.68 -36.15
N GLY A 10 37.21 14.16 -34.93
CA GLY A 10 35.88 14.59 -34.48
C GLY A 10 34.89 13.44 -34.29
N VAL A 11 35.36 12.22 -34.02
CA VAL A 11 34.51 11.02 -33.85
C VAL A 11 34.48 10.56 -32.39
N THR A 12 33.52 9.71 -32.04
CA THR A 12 33.41 9.13 -30.69
C THR A 12 34.41 8.00 -30.51
N PHE A 13 35.02 7.90 -29.32
CA PHE A 13 35.86 6.75 -28.95
C PHE A 13 34.98 5.63 -28.42
N SER A 14 34.81 4.59 -29.22
CA SER A 14 33.86 3.50 -29.00
C SER A 14 34.42 2.16 -29.44
N ALA A 15 33.83 1.08 -28.93
CA ALA A 15 34.06 -0.28 -29.39
C ALA A 15 32.76 -0.90 -29.93
N PRO A 16 32.84 -1.73 -30.98
CA PRO A 16 31.69 -2.44 -31.50
C PRO A 16 31.22 -3.52 -30.51
N LEU A 17 29.93 -3.52 -30.19
CA LEU A 17 29.30 -4.59 -29.44
C LEU A 17 28.87 -5.69 -30.42
N ARG A 18 29.43 -6.87 -30.25
CA ARG A 18 29.03 -8.08 -30.97
C ARG A 18 28.54 -9.13 -29.99
N VAL A 19 27.38 -9.70 -30.25
CA VAL A 19 26.71 -10.66 -29.36
C VAL A 19 26.43 -11.94 -30.12
N LYS A 20 26.80 -13.08 -29.52
CA LYS A 20 26.50 -14.40 -30.07
C LYS A 20 25.05 -14.76 -29.73
N LEU A 21 24.20 -14.85 -30.75
CA LEU A 21 22.78 -15.16 -30.61
C LEU A 21 22.50 -16.56 -31.16
N ARG A 22 21.53 -17.24 -30.55
CA ARG A 22 21.04 -18.55 -30.97
C ARG A 22 19.53 -18.51 -31.21
N LEU A 23 19.11 -18.85 -32.42
CA LEU A 23 17.72 -19.09 -32.77
C LEU A 23 17.45 -20.58 -32.76
N ILE A 24 16.54 -21.01 -31.88
CA ILE A 24 16.09 -22.40 -31.78
C ILE A 24 14.70 -22.48 -32.39
N ILE A 25 14.54 -23.33 -33.41
CA ILE A 25 13.26 -23.56 -34.08
C ILE A 25 12.71 -24.90 -33.57
N TYR A 26 11.51 -24.88 -32.99
CA TYR A 26 10.84 -26.08 -32.51
C TYR A 26 9.89 -26.65 -33.57
N GLU A 27 9.69 -27.96 -33.54
CA GLU A 27 8.73 -28.65 -34.39
C GLU A 27 7.30 -28.57 -33.80
N ARG A 28 6.30 -28.31 -34.65
CA ARG A 28 4.90 -28.10 -34.20
C ARG A 28 4.14 -29.41 -33.94
N GLU A 29 4.50 -30.48 -34.65
CA GLU A 29 3.79 -31.77 -34.62
C GLU A 29 4.48 -32.81 -33.72
N ALA A 30 5.56 -32.41 -33.03
CA ALA A 30 6.35 -33.25 -32.15
C ALA A 30 6.15 -32.85 -30.68
N PRO A 31 6.58 -33.68 -29.71
CA PRO A 31 6.55 -33.33 -28.29
C PRO A 31 7.19 -31.98 -28.00
N GLU A 32 6.65 -31.26 -27.03
CA GLU A 32 7.14 -29.94 -26.62
C GLU A 32 8.65 -30.00 -26.29
N GLY A 33 9.43 -29.10 -26.90
CA GLY A 33 10.89 -29.10 -26.80
C GLY A 33 11.63 -29.87 -27.90
N THR A 34 10.94 -30.51 -28.84
CA THR A 34 11.59 -31.14 -30.00
C THR A 34 12.16 -30.07 -30.93
N VAL A 35 13.50 -30.00 -30.98
CA VAL A 35 14.24 -29.00 -31.77
C VAL A 35 14.32 -29.46 -33.22
N LYS A 36 13.84 -28.61 -34.14
CA LYS A 36 13.93 -28.80 -35.58
C LYS A 36 15.25 -28.30 -36.14
N ASP A 37 15.68 -27.11 -35.71
CA ASP A 37 16.88 -26.45 -36.23
C ASP A 37 17.46 -25.49 -35.19
N ILE A 38 18.78 -25.31 -35.21
CA ILE A 38 19.50 -24.34 -34.38
C ILE A 38 20.43 -23.54 -35.27
N LYS A 39 20.22 -22.21 -35.29
CA LYS A 39 21.11 -21.27 -35.99
C LYS A 39 21.81 -20.40 -34.96
N GLU A 40 23.14 -20.35 -35.02
CA GLU A 40 23.96 -19.54 -34.14
C GLU A 40 24.80 -18.56 -34.96
N GLN A 41 24.77 -17.27 -34.60
CA GLN A 41 25.48 -16.22 -35.32
C GLN A 41 25.93 -15.11 -34.38
N GLU A 42 27.09 -14.53 -34.66
CA GLU A 42 27.55 -13.30 -34.02
C GLU A 42 26.95 -12.08 -34.74
N VAL A 43 26.16 -11.30 -34.01
CA VAL A 43 25.43 -10.14 -34.54
C VAL A 43 25.99 -8.85 -33.94
N TYR A 44 26.19 -7.85 -34.79
CA TYR A 44 26.59 -6.51 -34.36
C TYR A 44 25.36 -5.74 -33.82
N MET A 45 25.47 -5.23 -32.59
CA MET A 45 24.38 -4.56 -31.86
C MET A 45 24.66 -3.07 -31.61
N GLY A 46 25.54 -2.45 -32.38
CA GLY A 46 25.94 -1.06 -32.24
C GLY A 46 27.30 -0.87 -31.55
N GLU A 47 27.61 0.35 -31.16
CA GLU A 47 28.87 0.69 -30.50
C GLU A 47 28.64 1.21 -29.07
N ILE A 48 29.56 0.89 -28.17
CA ILE A 48 29.56 1.40 -26.80
C ILE A 48 30.76 2.35 -26.65
N PRO A 49 30.54 3.62 -26.23
CA PRO A 49 31.63 4.53 -25.90
C PRO A 49 32.53 3.97 -24.80
N LEU A 50 33.85 4.03 -25.00
CA LEU A 50 34.83 3.55 -24.04
C LEU A 50 35.33 4.69 -23.15
N MET A 51 35.60 4.33 -21.89
CA MET A 51 36.24 5.23 -20.94
C MET A 51 37.76 5.28 -21.21
N THR A 52 38.34 6.48 -21.12
CA THR A 52 39.80 6.67 -21.17
C THR A 52 40.45 6.31 -19.83
N ASP A 53 41.78 6.19 -19.81
CA ASP A 53 42.54 5.91 -18.57
C ASP A 53 42.36 7.01 -17.49
N ASN A 54 41.93 8.21 -17.90
CA ASN A 54 41.68 9.35 -17.00
C ASN A 54 40.23 9.40 -16.49
N GLY A 55 39.37 8.44 -16.85
CA GLY A 55 37.96 8.46 -16.47
C GLY A 55 37.08 9.42 -17.30
N THR A 56 37.55 9.84 -18.47
CA THR A 56 36.81 10.70 -19.42
C THR A 56 36.28 9.88 -20.60
N PHE A 57 35.40 10.46 -21.41
CA PHE A 57 34.88 9.88 -22.65
C PHE A 57 35.12 10.84 -23.81
N VAL A 58 35.54 10.34 -24.97
CA VAL A 58 35.62 11.18 -26.19
C VAL A 58 34.32 11.03 -26.96
N ILE A 59 33.51 12.09 -27.01
CA ILE A 59 32.25 12.16 -27.75
C ILE A 59 32.40 13.22 -28.84
N ASN A 60 32.27 12.82 -30.11
CA ASN A 60 32.46 13.70 -31.27
C ASN A 60 33.78 14.51 -31.20
N GLY A 61 34.89 13.84 -30.86
CA GLY A 61 36.22 14.42 -30.69
C GLY A 61 36.45 15.27 -29.43
N THR A 62 35.42 15.48 -28.60
CA THR A 62 35.53 16.28 -27.36
C THR A 62 35.58 15.38 -26.13
N GLU A 63 36.48 15.66 -25.19
CA GLU A 63 36.48 14.98 -23.90
C GLU A 63 35.32 15.45 -23.01
N ARG A 64 34.65 14.48 -22.40
CA ARG A 64 33.51 14.69 -21.50
C ARG A 64 33.66 13.83 -20.26
N VAL A 65 33.09 14.31 -19.16
CA VAL A 65 32.99 13.58 -17.89
C VAL A 65 31.52 13.36 -17.57
N ILE A 66 31.19 12.16 -17.11
CA ILE A 66 29.86 11.84 -16.61
C ILE A 66 29.88 12.00 -15.10
N VAL A 67 29.14 12.99 -14.59
CA VAL A 67 29.05 13.28 -13.17
C VAL A 67 28.16 12.23 -12.49
N SER A 68 28.63 11.72 -11.35
CA SER A 68 27.84 10.80 -10.54
C SER A 68 26.58 11.49 -9.99
N GLN A 69 25.44 10.80 -10.06
CA GLN A 69 24.16 11.38 -9.64
C GLN A 69 23.79 10.94 -8.22
N LEU A 70 23.40 11.89 -7.37
CA LEU A 70 22.79 11.59 -6.08
C LEU A 70 21.27 11.61 -6.22
N HIS A 71 20.63 10.44 -6.07
CA HIS A 71 19.17 10.30 -6.13
C HIS A 71 18.63 9.65 -4.85
N ARG A 72 17.31 9.71 -4.65
CA ARG A 72 16.66 8.96 -3.57
C ARG A 72 16.77 7.48 -3.87
N SER A 73 17.24 6.69 -2.91
CA SER A 73 17.32 5.25 -3.11
C SER A 73 15.94 4.64 -3.30
N PRO A 74 15.82 3.52 -4.04
CA PRO A 74 14.60 2.73 -4.03
C PRO A 74 14.21 2.27 -2.62
N GLY A 75 12.91 2.06 -2.38
CA GLY A 75 12.35 1.67 -1.09
C GLY A 75 11.03 2.38 -0.78
N VAL A 76 10.59 2.32 0.48
CA VAL A 76 9.45 3.10 0.98
C VAL A 76 9.92 4.18 1.94
N PHE A 77 9.32 5.35 1.84
CA PHE A 77 9.60 6.52 2.68
C PHE A 77 8.31 7.04 3.31
N PHE A 78 8.36 7.36 4.59
CA PHE A 78 7.27 7.99 5.32
C PHE A 78 7.64 9.43 5.64
N ASP A 79 6.78 10.39 5.33
CA ASP A 79 7.09 11.82 5.49
C ASP A 79 5.88 12.59 5.99
N SER A 80 6.10 13.83 6.43
CA SER A 80 5.06 14.77 6.79
C SER A 80 5.28 16.13 6.14
N ASP A 81 4.19 16.82 5.83
CA ASP A 81 4.26 18.20 5.34
C ASP A 81 4.64 19.22 6.43
N LYS A 82 4.85 18.76 7.68
CA LYS A 82 5.11 19.57 8.87
C LYS A 82 4.07 20.69 9.06
N GLY A 83 2.82 20.44 8.66
CA GLY A 83 1.69 21.37 8.78
C GLY A 83 1.73 22.55 7.80
N LYS A 84 2.59 22.51 6.77
CA LYS A 84 2.78 23.62 5.83
C LYS A 84 1.75 23.66 4.71
N THR A 85 1.08 22.56 4.40
CA THR A 85 0.24 22.43 3.19
C THR A 85 -1.19 22.89 3.44
N HIS A 86 -1.73 22.66 4.64
CA HIS A 86 -3.08 23.04 5.00
C HIS A 86 -3.10 24.22 5.96
N SER A 87 -4.01 25.18 5.74
CA SER A 87 -4.12 26.41 6.54
C SER A 87 -4.43 26.18 8.02
N SER A 88 -5.03 25.04 8.37
CA SER A 88 -5.28 24.67 9.77
C SER A 88 -4.02 24.29 10.54
N GLY A 89 -2.86 24.16 9.87
CA GLY A 89 -1.63 23.65 10.47
C GLY A 89 -1.66 22.15 10.78
N LYS A 90 -2.70 21.43 10.35
CA LYS A 90 -2.80 19.97 10.53
C LYS A 90 -1.70 19.30 9.72
N VAL A 91 -0.91 18.48 10.40
CA VAL A 91 0.17 17.71 9.78
C VAL A 91 -0.45 16.60 8.92
N LEU A 92 -0.05 16.56 7.66
CA LEU A 92 -0.44 15.52 6.71
C LEU A 92 0.72 14.56 6.49
N TYR A 93 0.47 13.29 6.77
CA TYR A 93 1.42 12.22 6.59
C TYR A 93 1.26 11.58 5.22
N ASN A 94 2.36 11.14 4.63
CA ASN A 94 2.38 10.39 3.38
C ASN A 94 3.39 9.25 3.44
N ALA A 95 3.15 8.22 2.65
CA ALA A 95 4.10 7.14 2.38
C ALA A 95 4.34 7.07 0.87
N ARG A 96 5.58 6.94 0.45
CA ARG A 96 5.98 6.91 -0.96
C ARG A 96 6.84 5.69 -1.23
N ILE A 97 6.37 4.83 -2.12
CA ILE A 97 7.12 3.68 -2.63
C ILE A 97 7.81 4.10 -3.93
N ILE A 98 9.14 4.12 -3.90
CA ILE A 98 10.02 4.47 -5.02
C ILE A 98 10.68 3.18 -5.52
N PRO A 99 10.34 2.68 -6.71
CA PRO A 99 11.06 1.58 -7.30
C PRO A 99 12.41 2.03 -7.89
N TYR A 100 13.29 1.06 -8.14
CA TYR A 100 14.44 1.28 -9.00
C TYR A 100 13.99 1.59 -10.42
N ARG A 101 12.95 0.88 -10.88
CA ARG A 101 12.30 1.04 -12.17
C ARG A 101 10.83 0.65 -12.07
N GLY A 102 9.96 1.44 -12.69
CA GLY A 102 8.50 1.24 -12.66
C GLY A 102 7.77 2.45 -12.09
N SER A 103 6.46 2.29 -11.91
CA SER A 103 5.56 3.36 -11.48
C SER A 103 5.74 3.67 -9.99
N TRP A 104 5.64 4.95 -9.61
CA TRP A 104 5.67 5.34 -8.21
C TRP A 104 4.29 5.15 -7.58
N LEU A 105 4.25 4.73 -6.31
CA LEU A 105 3.01 4.57 -5.56
C LEU A 105 3.08 5.44 -4.29
N ASP A 106 2.24 6.46 -4.25
CA ASP A 106 2.18 7.43 -3.15
C ASP A 106 0.84 7.26 -2.40
N PHE A 107 0.90 7.13 -1.09
CA PHE A 107 -0.25 7.20 -0.18
C PHE A 107 -0.17 8.50 0.63
N GLU A 108 -1.27 9.24 0.75
CA GLU A 108 -1.29 10.49 1.49
C GLU A 108 -2.63 10.73 2.19
N PHE A 109 -2.56 11.23 3.42
CA PHE A 109 -3.73 11.71 4.14
C PHE A 109 -4.19 13.06 3.60
N ASP A 110 -5.51 13.25 3.59
CA ASP A 110 -6.12 14.56 3.38
C ASP A 110 -6.44 15.26 4.71
N PRO A 111 -6.86 16.54 4.69
CA PRO A 111 -7.23 17.26 5.91
C PRO A 111 -8.40 16.63 6.70
N LYS A 112 -9.23 15.80 6.05
CA LYS A 112 -10.36 15.08 6.65
C LYS A 112 -9.97 13.70 7.19
N ASP A 113 -8.68 13.37 7.20
CA ASP A 113 -8.14 12.05 7.58
C ASP A 113 -8.57 10.88 6.67
N ASN A 114 -9.01 11.17 5.45
CA ASN A 114 -9.18 10.15 4.42
C ASN A 114 -7.83 9.80 3.79
N LEU A 115 -7.62 8.53 3.50
CA LEU A 115 -6.40 8.03 2.88
C LEU A 115 -6.57 7.95 1.37
N PHE A 116 -5.71 8.65 0.64
CA PHE A 116 -5.69 8.65 -0.82
C PHE A 116 -4.43 7.99 -1.35
N VAL A 117 -4.51 7.51 -2.59
CA VAL A 117 -3.40 6.97 -3.37
C VAL A 117 -3.21 7.78 -4.65
N ARG A 118 -1.96 7.89 -5.10
CA ARG A 118 -1.58 8.39 -6.42
C ARG A 118 -0.58 7.44 -7.05
N ILE A 119 -0.75 7.23 -8.35
CA ILE A 119 0.21 6.49 -9.18
C ILE A 119 0.91 7.53 -10.06
N ASP A 120 2.24 7.54 -10.08
CA ASP A 120 3.06 8.48 -10.87
C ASP A 120 2.68 9.96 -10.69
N ARG A 121 2.31 10.36 -9.46
CA ARG A 121 1.88 11.72 -9.11
C ARG A 121 0.66 12.24 -9.89
N ARG A 122 -0.17 11.34 -10.42
CA ARG A 122 -1.42 11.67 -11.10
C ARG A 122 -2.52 12.07 -10.10
N ARG A 123 -3.78 12.13 -10.58
CA ARG A 123 -4.97 12.45 -9.78
C ARG A 123 -5.09 11.50 -8.58
N LYS A 124 -5.52 12.05 -7.45
CA LYS A 124 -5.87 11.28 -6.25
C LYS A 124 -7.01 10.31 -6.52
N LEU A 125 -6.90 9.11 -5.96
CA LEU A 125 -7.98 8.14 -5.83
C LEU A 125 -8.07 7.70 -4.36
N PRO A 126 -9.26 7.38 -3.81
CA PRO A 126 -9.36 6.77 -2.49
C PRO A 126 -8.47 5.52 -2.40
N ALA A 127 -7.71 5.36 -1.32
CA ALA A 127 -6.75 4.27 -1.19
C ALA A 127 -7.42 2.88 -1.15
N THR A 128 -8.71 2.81 -0.83
CA THR A 128 -9.51 1.57 -0.89
C THR A 128 -9.67 1.04 -2.32
N ILE A 129 -9.60 1.90 -3.35
CA ILE A 129 -9.65 1.47 -4.76
C ILE A 129 -8.51 0.52 -5.08
N ILE A 130 -7.29 0.78 -4.58
CA ILE A 130 -6.17 -0.15 -4.82
C ILE A 130 -6.40 -1.49 -4.13
N LEU A 131 -6.99 -1.51 -2.93
CA LEU A 131 -7.30 -2.75 -2.21
C LEU A 131 -8.38 -3.56 -2.94
N ARG A 132 -9.42 -2.90 -3.47
CA ARG A 132 -10.43 -3.56 -4.32
C ARG A 132 -9.81 -4.11 -5.61
N ALA A 133 -8.90 -3.38 -6.24
CA ALA A 133 -8.15 -3.87 -7.41
C ALA A 133 -7.29 -5.11 -7.08
N LEU A 134 -6.76 -5.20 -5.86
CA LEU A 134 -6.08 -6.39 -5.32
C LEU A 134 -7.02 -7.54 -4.92
N ASN A 135 -8.32 -7.38 -5.19
CA ASN A 135 -9.39 -8.33 -4.92
C ASN A 135 -9.80 -8.46 -3.44
N TYR A 136 -9.70 -7.38 -2.66
CA TYR A 136 -10.25 -7.33 -1.30
C TYR A 136 -11.69 -6.80 -1.32
N SER A 137 -12.59 -7.50 -0.62
CA SER A 137 -13.95 -7.02 -0.34
C SER A 137 -13.95 -5.98 0.79
N THR A 138 -15.05 -5.24 0.94
CA THR A 138 -15.19 -4.25 2.03
C THR A 138 -14.94 -4.88 3.42
N GLY A 139 -15.52 -6.05 3.70
CA GLY A 139 -15.30 -6.74 4.97
C GLY A 139 -13.84 -7.16 5.18
N GLN A 140 -13.16 -7.64 4.14
CA GLN A 140 -11.73 -7.98 4.23
C GLN A 140 -10.85 -6.74 4.46
N ILE A 141 -11.18 -5.61 3.82
CA ILE A 141 -10.49 -4.34 4.06
C ILE A 141 -10.66 -3.96 5.54
N LEU A 142 -11.89 -3.96 6.05
CA LEU A 142 -12.16 -3.62 7.45
C LEU A 142 -11.43 -4.56 8.42
N ASP A 143 -11.48 -5.86 8.18
CA ASP A 143 -10.76 -6.88 8.97
C ASP A 143 -9.23 -6.70 8.96
N THR A 144 -8.69 -6.11 7.90
CA THR A 144 -7.23 -5.90 7.76
C THR A 144 -6.74 -4.68 8.56
N PHE A 145 -7.56 -3.64 8.68
CA PHE A 145 -7.15 -2.35 9.26
C PHE A 145 -7.80 -2.03 10.61
N PHE A 146 -8.84 -2.75 11.00
CA PHE A 146 -9.55 -2.52 12.26
C PHE A 146 -9.58 -3.75 13.13
N ASP A 147 -9.39 -3.47 14.41
CA ASP A 147 -9.81 -4.33 15.49
C ASP A 147 -11.34 -4.38 15.59
N LYS A 148 -11.88 -5.49 16.07
CA LYS A 148 -13.33 -5.70 16.21
C LYS A 148 -13.78 -5.56 17.65
N VAL A 149 -14.95 -4.95 17.85
CA VAL A 149 -15.71 -5.01 19.10
C VAL A 149 -16.94 -5.87 18.85
N VAL A 150 -17.08 -6.94 19.61
CA VAL A 150 -18.17 -7.90 19.49
C VAL A 150 -19.24 -7.58 20.53
N TYR A 151 -20.48 -7.57 20.09
CA TYR A 151 -21.65 -7.50 20.93
C TYR A 151 -22.50 -8.75 20.79
N GLU A 152 -22.93 -9.32 21.90
CA GLU A 152 -23.82 -10.47 21.95
C GLU A 152 -25.17 -10.10 22.57
N ILE A 153 -26.25 -10.62 21.99
CA ILE A 153 -27.61 -10.41 22.49
C ILE A 153 -28.06 -11.67 23.23
N HIS A 154 -28.17 -11.58 24.56
CA HIS A 154 -28.64 -12.65 25.45
C HIS A 154 -29.83 -12.15 26.27
N ASP A 155 -30.95 -12.87 26.27
CA ASP A 155 -32.14 -12.56 27.08
C ASP A 155 -32.59 -11.08 27.05
N LYS A 156 -32.56 -10.47 25.85
CA LYS A 156 -32.87 -9.04 25.58
C LYS A 156 -31.88 -8.04 26.19
N LYS A 157 -30.75 -8.51 26.72
CA LYS A 157 -29.62 -7.70 27.17
C LYS A 157 -28.52 -7.72 26.12
N LEU A 158 -27.83 -6.60 25.97
CA LEU A 158 -26.70 -6.45 25.06
C LEU A 158 -25.42 -6.55 25.88
N GLN A 159 -24.62 -7.57 25.60
CA GLN A 159 -23.32 -7.77 26.23
C GLN A 159 -22.22 -7.39 25.24
N MET A 160 -21.21 -6.67 25.68
CA MET A 160 -20.03 -6.32 24.88
C MET A 160 -18.83 -7.12 25.35
N GLU A 161 -18.11 -7.76 24.43
CA GLU A 161 -16.78 -8.30 24.71
C GLU A 161 -15.82 -7.15 25.05
N LEU A 162 -15.28 -7.18 26.26
CA LEU A 162 -14.46 -6.10 26.80
C LEU A 162 -12.98 -6.49 26.76
N LEU A 163 -12.19 -5.65 26.10
CA LEU A 163 -10.75 -5.57 26.32
C LEU A 163 -10.49 -4.33 27.18
N PRO A 164 -10.12 -4.47 28.47
CA PRO A 164 -10.03 -3.34 29.41
C PRO A 164 -9.15 -2.19 28.93
N GLU A 165 -8.07 -2.50 28.22
CA GLU A 165 -7.17 -1.49 27.64
C GLU A 165 -7.83 -0.56 26.63
N ARG A 166 -8.90 -1.00 25.95
CA ARG A 166 -9.62 -0.19 24.96
C ARG A 166 -10.43 0.95 25.57
N LEU A 167 -10.76 0.85 26.87
CA LEU A 167 -11.47 1.90 27.60
C LEU A 167 -10.54 3.04 28.07
N ARG A 168 -9.24 2.93 27.82
CA ARG A 168 -8.24 3.83 28.35
C ARG A 168 -8.49 5.27 27.92
N GLY A 169 -8.67 6.13 28.92
CA GLY A 169 -8.77 7.58 28.72
C GLY A 169 -10.16 8.06 28.33
N GLU A 170 -11.10 7.15 28.08
CA GLU A 170 -12.51 7.47 27.79
C GLU A 170 -13.27 7.88 29.06
N THR A 171 -14.40 8.56 28.87
CA THR A 171 -15.36 8.87 29.94
C THR A 171 -16.52 7.90 29.85
N ALA A 172 -16.84 7.23 30.95
CA ALA A 172 -17.89 6.22 30.97
C ALA A 172 -19.26 6.86 30.66
N SER A 173 -19.93 6.38 29.61
CA SER A 173 -21.26 6.86 29.22
C SER A 173 -22.39 6.21 30.02
N PHE A 174 -22.11 5.09 30.67
CA PHE A 174 -22.98 4.32 31.57
C PHE A 174 -22.16 3.72 32.72
N ASP A 175 -22.83 3.13 33.71
CA ASP A 175 -22.14 2.44 34.81
C ASP A 175 -21.50 1.15 34.30
N ILE A 176 -20.18 1.03 34.44
CA ILE A 176 -19.43 -0.16 34.05
C ILE A 176 -19.48 -1.13 35.22
N GLU A 177 -20.41 -2.08 35.15
CA GLU A 177 -20.56 -3.14 36.14
C GLU A 177 -20.32 -4.53 35.55
N ALA A 178 -19.75 -5.42 36.34
CA ALA A 178 -19.64 -6.84 36.03
C ALA A 178 -19.71 -7.66 37.32
N ASN A 179 -20.36 -8.82 37.27
CA ASN A 179 -20.51 -9.74 38.40
C ASN A 179 -21.06 -9.06 39.68
N GLY A 180 -21.97 -8.09 39.53
CA GLY A 180 -22.57 -7.34 40.64
C GLY A 180 -21.65 -6.30 41.31
N THR A 181 -20.46 -6.05 40.75
CA THR A 181 -19.53 -5.01 41.21
C THR A 181 -19.48 -3.87 40.20
N VAL A 182 -19.69 -2.64 40.66
CA VAL A 182 -19.53 -1.43 39.83
C VAL A 182 -18.07 -1.01 39.85
N TYR A 183 -17.41 -1.06 38.69
CA TYR A 183 -16.00 -0.68 38.52
C TYR A 183 -15.84 0.80 38.25
N VAL A 184 -16.73 1.38 37.43
CA VAL A 184 -16.71 2.80 37.07
C VAL A 184 -18.13 3.34 37.00
N GLU A 185 -18.41 4.40 37.76
CA GLU A 185 -19.68 5.13 37.67
C GLU A 185 -19.75 5.98 36.39
N LYS A 186 -20.96 6.15 35.86
CA LYS A 186 -21.28 7.01 34.72
C LYS A 186 -20.72 8.42 34.91
N GLY A 187 -20.15 8.96 33.83
CA GLY A 187 -19.57 10.31 33.78
C GLY A 187 -18.16 10.40 34.37
N ARG A 188 -17.64 9.34 35.00
CA ARG A 188 -16.25 9.32 35.47
C ARG A 188 -15.29 8.92 34.36
N ARG A 189 -14.10 9.52 34.38
CA ARG A 189 -13.01 9.16 33.47
C ARG A 189 -12.42 7.81 33.88
N ILE A 190 -12.21 6.94 32.90
CA ILE A 190 -11.63 5.61 33.10
C ILE A 190 -10.12 5.76 33.27
N THR A 191 -9.64 5.41 34.46
CA THR A 191 -8.22 5.56 34.83
C THR A 191 -7.50 4.21 34.76
N ALA A 192 -6.16 4.24 34.75
CA ALA A 192 -5.34 3.03 34.80
C ALA A 192 -5.64 2.14 36.02
N ARG A 193 -6.17 2.70 37.12
CA ARG A 193 -6.61 1.92 38.29
C ARG A 193 -7.82 1.06 37.95
N HIS A 194 -8.82 1.61 37.28
CA HIS A 194 -10.04 0.88 36.91
C HIS A 194 -9.71 -0.25 35.92
N ILE A 195 -8.84 0.03 34.94
CA ILE A 195 -8.38 -0.98 33.96
C ILE A 195 -7.71 -2.16 34.68
N ARG A 196 -6.76 -1.89 35.59
CA ARG A 196 -6.10 -2.95 36.38
C ARG A 196 -7.07 -3.76 37.24
N GLN A 197 -8.14 -3.14 37.74
CA GLN A 197 -9.17 -3.84 38.51
C GLN A 197 -9.97 -4.78 37.59
N LEU A 198 -10.43 -4.29 36.44
CA LEU A 198 -11.13 -5.10 35.44
C LEU A 198 -10.29 -6.28 34.95
N GLU A 199 -8.99 -6.07 34.70
CA GLU A 199 -8.05 -7.12 34.32
C GLU A 199 -7.84 -8.15 35.43
N LYS A 200 -7.64 -7.69 36.67
CA LYS A 200 -7.43 -8.56 37.83
C LYS A 200 -8.65 -9.46 38.09
N ASP A 201 -9.83 -8.90 37.92
CA ASP A 201 -11.10 -9.61 38.17
C ASP A 201 -11.56 -10.40 36.92
N GLY A 202 -10.78 -10.40 35.83
CA GLY A 202 -11.00 -11.23 34.65
C GLY A 202 -12.27 -10.86 33.87
N VAL A 203 -12.66 -9.59 33.88
CA VAL A 203 -13.90 -9.13 33.24
C VAL A 203 -13.74 -9.14 31.71
N ALA A 204 -14.29 -10.17 31.07
CA ALA A 204 -14.26 -10.34 29.62
C ALA A 204 -15.52 -9.81 28.91
N GLN A 205 -16.61 -9.60 29.63
CA GLN A 205 -17.88 -9.13 29.08
C GLN A 205 -18.55 -8.15 30.05
N ILE A 206 -19.20 -7.12 29.50
CA ILE A 206 -20.01 -6.18 30.28
C ILE A 206 -21.37 -5.97 29.62
N GLU A 207 -22.40 -5.73 30.43
CA GLU A 207 -23.72 -5.33 29.91
C GLU A 207 -23.66 -3.86 29.49
N VAL A 208 -24.13 -3.55 28.29
CA VAL A 208 -24.12 -2.19 27.73
C VAL A 208 -25.53 -1.79 27.29
N PRO A 209 -25.92 -0.51 27.44
CA PRO A 209 -27.21 -0.05 26.96
C PRO A 209 -27.26 -0.08 25.43
N VAL A 210 -28.46 -0.28 24.87
CA VAL A 210 -28.68 -0.25 23.41
C VAL A 210 -28.25 1.08 22.80
N GLU A 211 -28.33 2.17 23.57
CA GLU A 211 -27.88 3.50 23.13
C GLU A 211 -26.37 3.55 22.84
N TYR A 212 -25.56 2.69 23.47
CA TYR A 212 -24.10 2.69 23.31
C TYR A 212 -23.65 2.14 21.96
N ILE A 213 -24.39 1.20 21.39
CA ILE A 213 -24.07 0.60 20.09
C ILE A 213 -24.54 1.48 18.91
N ILE A 214 -25.43 2.44 19.15
CA ILE A 214 -25.88 3.38 18.11
C ILE A 214 -24.69 4.24 17.63
N GLY A 215 -24.57 4.39 16.31
CA GLY A 215 -23.47 5.11 15.68
C GLY A 215 -22.17 4.32 15.58
N LYS A 216 -22.08 3.12 16.17
CA LYS A 216 -20.98 2.19 15.89
C LYS A 216 -21.14 1.61 14.49
N VAL A 217 -20.02 1.38 13.81
CA VAL A 217 -19.98 0.95 12.41
C VAL A 217 -19.82 -0.57 12.32
N VAL A 218 -20.62 -1.25 11.50
CA VAL A 218 -20.52 -2.71 11.33
C VAL A 218 -19.33 -3.13 10.46
N VAL A 219 -18.71 -4.27 10.80
CA VAL A 219 -17.54 -4.79 10.09
C VAL A 219 -17.90 -5.57 8.81
N LYS A 220 -19.05 -6.23 8.81
CA LYS A 220 -19.46 -7.16 7.74
C LYS A 220 -20.91 -6.96 7.34
N ASP A 221 -21.27 -7.52 6.19
CA ASP A 221 -22.65 -7.57 5.73
C ASP A 221 -23.46 -8.51 6.63
N TYR A 222 -24.61 -8.04 7.10
CA TYR A 222 -25.59 -8.87 7.80
C TYR A 222 -26.77 -9.11 6.88
N ILE A 223 -27.11 -10.38 6.69
CA ILE A 223 -28.21 -10.83 5.82
C ILE A 223 -29.33 -11.45 6.66
N ASP A 224 -30.57 -11.32 6.22
CA ASP A 224 -31.67 -12.11 6.76
C ASP A 224 -31.65 -13.49 6.09
N GLU A 225 -31.42 -14.56 6.86
CA GLU A 225 -31.32 -15.91 6.32
C GLU A 225 -32.64 -16.41 5.71
N ASN A 226 -33.78 -15.81 6.07
CA ASN A 226 -35.09 -16.22 5.54
C ASN A 226 -35.37 -15.59 4.17
N THR A 227 -34.96 -14.35 3.94
CA THR A 227 -35.25 -13.61 2.70
C THR A 227 -34.05 -13.55 1.75
N GLY A 228 -32.83 -13.71 2.28
CA GLY A 228 -31.58 -13.49 1.56
C GLY A 228 -31.24 -12.02 1.34
N GLU A 229 -32.00 -11.08 1.90
CA GLU A 229 -31.75 -9.64 1.75
C GLU A 229 -30.69 -9.15 2.74
N ILE A 230 -29.88 -8.18 2.31
CA ILE A 230 -28.91 -7.50 3.18
C ILE A 230 -29.66 -6.55 4.12
N ILE A 231 -29.58 -6.81 5.42
CA ILE A 231 -30.15 -5.96 6.48
C ILE A 231 -29.30 -4.71 6.65
N VAL A 232 -27.97 -4.90 6.78
CA VAL A 232 -27.01 -3.82 6.91
C VAL A 232 -25.70 -4.21 6.21
N PRO A 233 -25.22 -3.40 5.24
CA PRO A 233 -23.94 -3.62 4.59
C PRO A 233 -22.76 -3.24 5.51
N ALA A 234 -21.59 -3.83 5.25
CA ALA A 234 -20.33 -3.51 5.88
C ALA A 234 -20.01 -2.01 5.77
N ASN A 235 -19.36 -1.46 6.80
CA ASN A 235 -19.04 -0.03 6.90
C ASN A 235 -20.25 0.91 7.10
N MET A 236 -21.40 0.39 7.52
CA MET A 236 -22.58 1.20 7.83
C MET A 236 -22.75 1.42 9.34
N GLU A 237 -23.22 2.60 9.72
CA GLU A 237 -23.55 2.93 11.11
C GLU A 237 -24.83 2.24 11.58
N LEU A 238 -24.80 1.74 12.81
CA LEU A 238 -25.96 1.12 13.45
C LEU A 238 -26.94 2.19 13.94
N THR A 239 -28.19 2.04 13.51
CA THR A 239 -29.33 2.82 14.00
C THR A 239 -30.29 1.91 14.78
N LEU A 240 -31.19 2.51 15.57
CA LEU A 240 -32.20 1.76 16.34
C LEU A 240 -33.05 0.83 15.45
N ASP A 241 -33.42 1.30 14.25
CA ASP A 241 -34.19 0.50 13.29
C ASP A 241 -33.41 -0.72 12.78
N LEU A 242 -32.12 -0.54 12.45
CA LEU A 242 -31.25 -1.62 12.00
C LEU A 242 -31.02 -2.66 13.11
N LEU A 243 -30.82 -2.21 14.36
CA LEU A 243 -30.69 -3.12 15.51
C LEU A 243 -31.97 -3.95 15.73
N ALA A 244 -33.15 -3.33 15.59
CA ALA A 244 -34.41 -4.05 15.69
C ALA A 244 -34.58 -5.08 14.56
N LYS A 245 -34.16 -4.75 13.33
CA LYS A 245 -34.16 -5.69 12.19
C LYS A 245 -33.20 -6.85 12.40
N LEU A 246 -31.97 -6.58 12.85
CA LEU A 246 -30.97 -7.60 13.18
C LEU A 246 -31.48 -8.56 14.26
N SER A 247 -32.08 -8.02 15.32
CA SER A 247 -32.65 -8.81 16.40
C SER A 247 -33.83 -9.69 15.92
N LYS A 248 -34.72 -9.15 15.08
CA LYS A 248 -35.83 -9.90 14.48
C LYS A 248 -35.36 -11.02 13.55
N ALA A 249 -34.28 -10.79 12.80
CA ALA A 249 -33.66 -11.78 11.93
C ALA A 249 -32.88 -12.86 12.71
N GLY A 250 -32.81 -12.76 14.04
CA GLY A 250 -32.18 -13.77 14.89
C GLY A 250 -30.66 -13.63 15.04
N HIS A 251 -30.07 -12.51 14.58
CA HIS A 251 -28.65 -12.25 14.77
C HIS A 251 -28.34 -12.03 16.26
N LYS A 252 -27.57 -12.96 16.84
CA LYS A 252 -27.14 -12.87 18.24
C LYS A 252 -25.79 -12.19 18.42
N ARG A 253 -25.00 -12.04 17.36
CA ARG A 253 -23.62 -11.54 17.41
C ARG A 253 -23.40 -10.42 16.40
N ILE A 254 -23.09 -9.23 16.90
CA ILE A 254 -22.86 -8.01 16.11
C ILE A 254 -21.40 -7.60 16.23
N GLU A 255 -20.69 -7.52 15.11
CA GLU A 255 -19.30 -7.09 15.04
C GLU A 255 -19.22 -5.64 14.54
N THR A 256 -18.59 -4.78 15.33
CA THR A 256 -18.36 -3.37 14.98
C THR A 256 -16.88 -3.02 14.96
N LEU A 257 -16.54 -1.94 14.26
CA LEU A 257 -15.18 -1.42 14.23
C LEU A 257 -14.79 -0.82 15.57
N PHE A 258 -13.62 -1.21 16.09
CA PHE A 258 -12.99 -0.48 17.18
C PHE A 258 -12.37 0.80 16.62
N THR A 259 -12.96 1.94 16.97
CA THR A 259 -12.49 3.27 16.59
C THR A 259 -12.47 4.16 17.81
N ASN A 260 -11.42 4.98 17.94
CA ASN A 260 -11.29 5.99 18.98
C ASN A 260 -10.60 7.24 18.41
N ASP A 261 -10.66 8.34 19.17
CA ASP A 261 -10.11 9.63 18.75
C ASP A 261 -8.59 9.77 19.03
N LEU A 262 -7.97 8.76 19.63
CA LEU A 262 -6.59 8.83 20.11
C LEU A 262 -5.61 8.07 19.21
N ASP A 263 -5.80 6.76 19.06
CA ASP A 263 -4.81 5.86 18.46
C ASP A 263 -5.39 4.76 17.56
N HIS A 264 -6.70 4.81 17.30
CA HIS A 264 -7.45 3.94 16.38
C HIS A 264 -8.46 4.78 15.57
N GLY A 265 -7.97 5.71 14.76
CA GLY A 265 -8.83 6.56 13.95
C GLY A 265 -9.63 5.81 12.88
N ALA A 266 -10.83 6.30 12.55
CA ALA A 266 -11.75 5.71 11.57
C ALA A 266 -11.33 5.92 10.09
N TYR A 267 -10.02 6.03 9.80
CA TYR A 267 -9.49 6.51 8.52
C TYR A 267 -9.96 5.69 7.31
N MET A 268 -9.83 4.36 7.39
CA MET A 268 -10.22 3.47 6.30
C MET A 268 -11.75 3.36 6.16
N SER A 269 -12.51 3.51 7.26
CA SER A 269 -13.98 3.58 7.24
C SER A 269 -14.44 4.81 6.45
N GLU A 270 -13.90 5.99 6.76
CA GLU A 270 -14.28 7.22 6.06
C GLU A 270 -13.79 7.23 4.61
N THR A 271 -12.62 6.63 4.35
CA THR A 271 -12.12 6.43 2.98
C THR A 271 -13.05 5.54 2.15
N LEU A 272 -13.59 4.46 2.74
CA LEU A 272 -14.58 3.60 2.07
C LEU A 272 -15.88 4.34 1.74
N ARG A 273 -16.30 5.34 2.53
CA ARG A 273 -17.52 6.13 2.27
C ARG A 273 -17.37 7.08 1.07
N VAL A 274 -16.14 7.55 0.81
CA VAL A 274 -15.84 8.41 -0.35
C VAL A 274 -15.38 7.63 -1.59
N ASP A 275 -15.23 6.31 -1.47
CA ASP A 275 -14.90 5.41 -2.57
C ASP A 275 -16.11 5.22 -3.50
N PRO A 276 -16.04 5.64 -4.77
CA PRO A 276 -17.13 5.46 -5.72
C PRO A 276 -17.24 4.02 -6.26
N THR A 277 -16.30 3.13 -5.89
CA THR A 277 -16.20 1.77 -6.41
C THR A 277 -16.64 0.74 -5.37
N SER A 278 -17.19 -0.38 -5.83
CA SER A 278 -17.74 -1.44 -4.97
C SER A 278 -17.05 -2.78 -5.15
N ASP A 279 -16.48 -3.04 -6.33
CA ASP A 279 -15.93 -4.33 -6.72
C ASP A 279 -14.57 -4.18 -7.43
N ARG A 280 -13.90 -5.30 -7.70
CA ARG A 280 -12.58 -5.30 -8.34
C ARG A 280 -12.62 -4.69 -9.75
N LEU A 281 -13.64 -4.98 -10.55
CA LEU A 281 -13.72 -4.48 -11.92
C LEU A 281 -13.94 -2.96 -11.92
N SER A 282 -14.88 -2.44 -11.12
CA SER A 282 -15.07 -0.98 -11.02
C SER A 282 -13.83 -0.25 -10.53
N ALA A 283 -13.09 -0.83 -9.58
CA ALA A 283 -11.80 -0.31 -9.12
C ALA A 283 -10.73 -0.28 -10.23
N LEU A 284 -10.57 -1.38 -10.97
CA LEU A 284 -9.64 -1.47 -12.09
C LEU A 284 -9.99 -0.48 -13.21
N VAL A 285 -11.27 -0.31 -13.50
CA VAL A 285 -11.77 0.66 -14.49
C VAL A 285 -11.42 2.09 -14.06
N GLU A 286 -11.56 2.43 -12.78
CA GLU A 286 -11.24 3.77 -12.29
C GLU A 286 -9.73 4.05 -12.33
N ILE A 287 -8.89 3.05 -11.98
CA ILE A 287 -7.45 3.12 -12.16
C ILE A 287 -7.09 3.29 -13.64
N TYR A 288 -7.72 2.54 -14.54
CA TYR A 288 -7.50 2.63 -15.97
C TYR A 288 -7.81 4.03 -16.51
N ARG A 289 -8.97 4.58 -16.17
CA ARG A 289 -9.40 5.95 -16.58
C ARG A 289 -8.44 7.02 -16.09
N MET A 290 -7.87 6.86 -14.90
CA MET A 290 -6.89 7.79 -14.35
C MET A 290 -5.54 7.71 -15.09
N MET A 291 -5.09 6.51 -15.45
CA MET A 291 -3.83 6.33 -16.18
C MET A 291 -3.95 6.71 -17.67
N ARG A 292 -5.09 6.39 -18.29
CA ARG A 292 -5.38 6.61 -19.72
C ARG A 292 -6.70 7.36 -19.90
N PRO A 293 -6.73 8.68 -19.63
CA PRO A 293 -7.95 9.46 -19.75
C PRO A 293 -8.39 9.52 -21.23
N GLY A 294 -9.67 9.20 -21.48
CA GLY A 294 -10.28 9.24 -22.81
C GLY A 294 -10.26 7.91 -23.58
N GLU A 295 -9.49 6.92 -23.14
CA GLU A 295 -9.56 5.57 -23.71
C GLU A 295 -10.72 4.77 -23.07
N PRO A 296 -11.57 4.10 -23.87
CA PRO A 296 -12.63 3.26 -23.32
C PRO A 296 -12.02 2.05 -22.58
N PRO A 297 -12.38 1.81 -21.31
CA PRO A 297 -11.84 0.70 -20.54
C PRO A 297 -12.49 -0.63 -20.96
N THR A 298 -11.68 -1.63 -21.27
CA THR A 298 -12.11 -3.04 -21.32
C THR A 298 -11.59 -3.78 -20.09
N ARG A 299 -12.27 -4.86 -19.69
CA ARG A 299 -11.85 -5.66 -18.52
C ARG A 299 -10.41 -6.13 -18.64
N GLU A 300 -10.07 -6.73 -19.78
CA GLU A 300 -8.73 -7.26 -20.06
C GLU A 300 -7.68 -6.15 -20.07
N ALA A 301 -7.98 -4.99 -20.66
CA ALA A 301 -7.04 -3.87 -20.69
C ALA A 301 -6.79 -3.30 -19.29
N ALA A 302 -7.83 -3.21 -18.46
CA ALA A 302 -7.73 -2.71 -17.09
C ALA A 302 -6.96 -3.68 -16.18
N GLU A 303 -7.23 -4.99 -16.28
CA GLU A 303 -6.48 -6.04 -15.58
C GLU A 303 -5.00 -6.03 -15.99
N ASN A 304 -4.72 -6.10 -17.30
CA ASN A 304 -3.36 -6.09 -17.81
C ASN A 304 -2.61 -4.80 -17.46
N LEU A 305 -3.28 -3.64 -17.46
CA LEU A 305 -2.66 -2.40 -17.03
C LEU A 305 -2.22 -2.52 -15.56
N PHE A 306 -3.14 -2.90 -14.66
CA PHE A 306 -2.87 -2.96 -13.23
C PHE A 306 -1.76 -3.96 -12.88
N GLU A 307 -1.79 -5.17 -13.45
CA GLU A 307 -0.74 -6.17 -13.26
C GLU A 307 0.63 -5.63 -13.70
N ASN A 308 0.68 -4.97 -14.85
CA ASN A 308 1.91 -4.39 -15.38
C ASN A 308 2.43 -3.17 -14.61
N LEU A 309 1.62 -2.54 -13.75
CA LEU A 309 2.07 -1.37 -12.98
C LEU A 309 3.00 -1.74 -11.84
N PHE A 310 2.74 -2.86 -11.15
CA PHE A 310 3.41 -3.19 -9.88
C PHE A 310 3.85 -4.65 -9.76
N PHE A 311 3.27 -5.57 -10.55
CA PHE A 311 3.38 -7.02 -10.39
C PHE A 311 4.11 -7.71 -11.55
N SER A 312 4.55 -6.97 -12.57
CA SER A 312 5.33 -7.49 -13.70
C SER A 312 6.82 -7.22 -13.51
N GLU A 313 7.64 -8.28 -13.47
CA GLU A 313 9.11 -8.17 -13.33
C GLU A 313 9.75 -7.39 -14.50
N ASP A 314 9.16 -7.50 -15.70
CA ASP A 314 9.61 -6.77 -16.87
C ASP A 314 9.36 -5.27 -16.78
N ARG A 315 8.47 -4.80 -15.90
CA ARG A 315 8.00 -3.40 -15.82
C ARG A 315 8.31 -2.75 -14.48
N TYR A 316 8.41 -3.53 -13.42
CA TYR A 316 8.61 -3.09 -12.06
C TYR A 316 9.78 -3.83 -11.41
N ASP A 317 10.65 -3.08 -10.73
CA ASP A 317 11.79 -3.63 -10.00
C ASP A 317 12.19 -2.67 -8.87
N LEU A 318 12.20 -3.16 -7.63
CA LEU A 318 12.75 -2.47 -6.48
C LEU A 318 14.28 -2.52 -6.44
N SER A 319 14.92 -3.45 -7.16
CA SER A 319 16.31 -3.89 -6.97
C SER A 319 16.59 -4.48 -5.59
N ALA A 320 17.71 -5.19 -5.43
CA ALA A 320 18.14 -5.73 -4.14
C ALA A 320 18.22 -4.65 -3.04
N VAL A 321 18.76 -3.47 -3.37
CA VAL A 321 18.87 -2.35 -2.41
C VAL A 321 17.50 -1.82 -2.00
N GLY A 322 16.58 -1.69 -2.97
CA GLY A 322 15.23 -1.20 -2.67
C GLY A 322 14.44 -2.18 -1.84
N ARG A 323 14.49 -3.47 -2.16
CA ARG A 323 13.83 -4.51 -1.37
C ARG A 323 14.39 -4.57 0.06
N MET A 324 15.71 -4.52 0.22
CA MET A 324 16.35 -4.44 1.54
C MET A 324 15.86 -3.23 2.34
N LYS A 325 15.82 -2.03 1.74
CA LYS A 325 15.33 -0.83 2.41
C LYS A 325 13.85 -0.89 2.71
N PHE A 326 13.06 -1.41 1.80
CA PHE A 326 11.62 -1.59 1.94
C PHE A 326 11.32 -2.47 3.16
N ASN A 327 11.91 -3.67 3.20
CA ASN A 327 11.73 -4.61 4.30
C ASN A 327 12.20 -4.03 5.64
N ARG A 328 13.37 -3.39 5.67
CA ARG A 328 13.90 -2.79 6.90
C ARG A 328 13.05 -1.62 7.39
N SER A 329 12.52 -0.79 6.48
CA SER A 329 11.58 0.28 6.85
C SER A 329 10.33 -0.29 7.49
N LEU A 330 9.79 -1.40 6.96
CA LEU A 330 8.65 -2.11 7.56
C LEU A 330 9.02 -3.03 8.74
N LEU A 331 10.23 -2.92 9.29
CA LEU A 331 10.73 -3.72 10.42
C LEU A 331 10.66 -5.25 10.19
N ARG A 332 10.76 -5.68 8.93
CA ARG A 332 10.84 -7.11 8.58
C ARG A 332 12.26 -7.63 8.82
N LYS A 333 12.34 -8.93 9.15
CA LYS A 333 13.62 -9.63 9.40
C LYS A 333 14.39 -9.92 8.12
N GLU A 334 13.69 -10.17 7.02
CA GLU A 334 14.28 -10.53 5.73
C GLU A 334 14.86 -9.30 5.02
N ILE A 335 16.08 -9.41 4.51
CA ILE A 335 16.76 -8.34 3.76
C ILE A 335 16.65 -8.49 2.25
N GLU A 336 16.31 -9.68 1.78
CA GLU A 336 16.14 -10.02 0.37
C GLU A 336 14.65 -10.28 0.07
N GLY A 337 14.32 -10.43 -1.20
CA GLY A 337 12.95 -10.72 -1.64
C GLY A 337 12.74 -10.33 -3.10
N SER A 338 11.48 -10.41 -3.54
CA SER A 338 11.11 -10.13 -4.93
C SER A 338 11.35 -8.66 -5.33
N GLY A 339 11.68 -8.44 -6.61
CA GLY A 339 11.79 -7.10 -7.21
C GLY A 339 10.43 -6.43 -7.44
N ILE A 340 9.35 -7.20 -7.59
CA ILE A 340 7.98 -6.68 -7.71
C ILE A 340 7.33 -6.49 -6.33
N LEU A 341 6.27 -5.68 -6.27
CA LEU A 341 5.48 -5.55 -5.04
C LEU A 341 4.57 -6.77 -4.85
N SER A 342 4.27 -7.08 -3.59
CA SER A 342 3.19 -8.01 -3.24
C SER A 342 1.96 -7.26 -2.70
N LYS A 343 0.84 -7.98 -2.52
CA LYS A 343 -0.35 -7.44 -1.85
C LYS A 343 -0.02 -7.03 -0.41
N ASP A 344 0.72 -7.89 0.29
CA ASP A 344 1.15 -7.66 1.67
C ASP A 344 2.09 -6.46 1.79
N ASP A 345 2.97 -6.23 0.80
CA ASP A 345 3.81 -5.03 0.74
C ASP A 345 2.97 -3.75 0.78
N ILE A 346 1.92 -3.68 -0.04
CA ILE A 346 1.05 -2.50 -0.11
C ILE A 346 0.27 -2.32 1.20
N ILE A 347 -0.30 -3.40 1.73
CA ILE A 347 -1.08 -3.38 2.97
C ILE A 347 -0.21 -2.94 4.16
N GLU A 348 0.99 -3.49 4.32
CA GLU A 348 1.89 -3.15 5.42
C GLU A 348 2.40 -1.71 5.34
N VAL A 349 2.58 -1.16 4.14
CA VAL A 349 2.87 0.28 3.95
C VAL A 349 1.69 1.13 4.43
N MET A 350 0.46 0.77 4.05
CA MET A 350 -0.73 1.48 4.50
C MET A 350 -0.91 1.40 6.02
N LYS A 351 -0.70 0.22 6.62
CA LYS A 351 -0.75 0.02 8.09
C LYS A 351 0.28 0.88 8.80
N LYS A 352 1.55 0.84 8.37
CA LYS A 352 2.60 1.67 8.99
C LYS A 352 2.31 3.17 8.85
N LEU A 353 1.73 3.60 7.72
CA LEU A 353 1.32 5.00 7.55
C LEU A 353 0.18 5.38 8.51
N ILE A 354 -0.80 4.50 8.72
CA ILE A 354 -1.88 4.68 9.71
C ILE A 354 -1.31 4.71 11.13
N ASP A 355 -0.35 3.84 11.46
CA ASP A 355 0.32 3.83 12.76
C ASP A 355 1.03 5.16 13.04
N ILE A 356 1.79 5.69 12.06
CA ILE A 356 2.42 7.00 12.18
C ILE A 356 1.37 8.09 12.42
N ARG A 357 0.22 8.03 11.72
CA ARG A 357 -0.89 8.97 11.92
C ARG A 357 -1.52 8.84 13.32
N ASN A 358 -1.55 7.64 13.89
CA ASN A 358 -1.97 7.34 15.26
C ASN A 358 -0.91 7.70 16.32
N GLY A 359 0.22 8.30 15.92
CA GLY A 359 1.34 8.64 16.81
C GLY A 359 2.22 7.45 17.20
N LYS A 360 2.08 6.32 16.52
CA LYS A 360 2.88 5.10 16.69
C LYS A 360 3.96 5.06 15.59
N GLY A 361 5.15 5.53 15.93
CA GLY A 361 6.30 5.57 15.01
C GLY A 361 6.66 6.97 14.54
N GLU A 362 7.72 7.06 13.75
CA GLU A 362 8.33 8.32 13.32
C GLU A 362 8.37 8.41 11.80
N VAL A 363 8.42 9.64 11.28
CA VAL A 363 8.66 9.90 9.85
C VAL A 363 10.15 9.74 9.52
N ASP A 364 10.44 9.38 8.28
CA ASP A 364 11.80 9.26 7.78
C ASP A 364 12.39 10.65 7.48
N ASP A 365 13.68 10.84 7.77
CA ASP A 365 14.44 11.97 7.26
C ASP A 365 14.88 11.69 5.81
N ILE A 366 14.14 12.23 4.84
CA ILE A 366 14.41 12.07 3.41
C ILE A 366 15.78 12.62 2.99
N ASP A 367 16.32 13.61 3.73
CA ASP A 367 17.60 14.23 3.41
C ASP A 367 18.78 13.51 4.05
N HIS A 368 18.53 12.55 4.93
CA HIS A 368 19.56 11.67 5.47
C HIS A 368 20.32 10.95 4.34
N LEU A 369 21.65 10.96 4.37
CA LEU A 369 22.48 10.35 3.33
C LEU A 369 22.22 8.84 3.18
N GLY A 370 21.81 8.18 4.27
CA GLY A 370 21.35 6.79 4.23
C GLY A 370 20.14 6.55 3.34
N ASN A 371 19.37 7.58 2.96
CA ASN A 371 18.23 7.56 2.04
C ASN A 371 18.58 8.07 0.62
N ARG A 372 19.84 8.45 0.40
CA ARG A 372 20.38 8.85 -0.89
C ARG A 372 21.30 7.75 -1.43
N ARG A 373 21.38 7.63 -2.75
CA ARG A 373 22.26 6.69 -3.46
C ARG A 373 23.01 7.42 -4.58
N ILE A 374 24.28 7.10 -4.72
CA ILE A 374 25.12 7.55 -5.82
C ILE A 374 24.96 6.57 -7.00
N ARG A 375 24.58 7.06 -8.19
CA ARG A 375 24.73 6.32 -9.45
C ARG A 375 26.01 6.75 -10.11
N SER A 376 26.87 5.78 -10.39
CA SER A 376 28.03 5.97 -11.25
C SER A 376 27.65 5.77 -12.72
N VAL A 377 28.61 6.03 -13.61
CA VAL A 377 28.42 5.92 -15.06
C VAL A 377 27.95 4.54 -15.52
N GLY A 378 28.44 3.45 -14.91
CA GLY A 378 28.09 2.09 -15.29
C GLY A 378 26.59 1.81 -15.14
N GLU A 379 26.01 2.16 -13.98
CA GLU A 379 24.58 1.98 -13.71
C GLU A 379 23.70 2.84 -14.63
N MET A 380 24.14 4.07 -14.94
CA MET A 380 23.39 4.94 -15.85
C MET A 380 23.42 4.39 -17.28
N ALA A 381 24.58 3.90 -17.74
CA ALA A 381 24.75 3.30 -19.07
C ALA A 381 23.97 1.99 -19.20
N GLU A 382 24.02 1.12 -18.19
CA GLU A 382 23.26 -0.14 -18.14
C GLU A 382 21.75 0.10 -18.32
N ASN A 383 21.19 1.08 -17.61
CA ASN A 383 19.78 1.42 -17.73
C ASN A 383 19.40 1.88 -19.15
N GLN A 384 20.22 2.72 -19.79
CA GLN A 384 19.98 3.15 -21.17
C GLN A 384 20.12 2.00 -22.17
N PHE A 385 21.12 1.14 -21.97
CA PHE A 385 21.32 -0.06 -22.78
C PHE A 385 20.12 -1.00 -22.69
N ARG A 386 19.60 -1.23 -21.48
CA ARG A 386 18.37 -2.01 -21.26
C ARG A 386 17.16 -1.39 -21.95
N VAL A 387 16.97 -0.08 -21.88
CA VAL A 387 15.89 0.61 -22.63
C VAL A 387 16.02 0.38 -24.12
N GLY A 388 17.24 0.34 -24.65
CA GLY A 388 17.52 -0.03 -26.04
C GLY A 388 17.15 -1.47 -26.38
N LEU A 389 17.37 -2.43 -25.47
CA LEU A 389 17.03 -3.85 -25.67
C LEU A 389 15.52 -4.14 -25.59
N VAL A 390 14.76 -3.34 -24.83
CA VAL A 390 13.30 -3.51 -24.65
C VAL A 390 12.50 -2.93 -25.82
N ARG A 391 13.07 -1.95 -26.54
CA ARG A 391 12.50 -1.37 -27.76
C ARG A 391 12.71 -2.29 -28.95
#